data_AF-A0A961TGF0-F1
#
_entry.id   AF-A0A961TGF0-F1
#
_cell.length_a   1.000
_cell.length_b   1.000
_cell.length_c   1.000
_cell.angle_alpha   90.00
_cell.angle_beta   90.00
_cell.angle_gamma   90.00
#
_symmetry.space_group_name_H-M   'P 1'
#
loop_
_entity.id
_entity.type
_entity.pdbx_description
1 polymer ?
#
loop_
_entity_poly.entity_id
_entity_poly.type
_entity_poly.pdbx_seq_one_letter_code
_entity_poly.pdbx_strand_id
1 'polypeptide(L)'
;MSKTAHGDLEKVIEAAFENRDAVTISTRGEVRDAVTEALNLLDSGKARVASRGEDGHWTVHQWLKKAVLLSFRLNDMEVIPGGNGKATWWDKVPSKFDGWGENQFRAAGFRAVPGSIVRHSAHIGRNVVLMPSFVNLGAFVDEGSMVDGWATVGSCAQIGKHVHLSGGVGIGGVLEPMQAGPTIIEDNC
;
A
#
# COMPACT_ATOMS: atom_id res chain seq x y z
N MET A 1 -13.49 14.79 14.10
CA MET A 1 -13.26 13.34 14.24
C MET A 1 -11.92 13.17 14.96
N SER A 2 -11.89 12.38 16.02
CA SER A 2 -10.71 12.23 16.88
C SER A 2 -9.52 11.70 16.06
N LYS A 3 -8.36 12.37 16.15
CA LYS A 3 -7.09 11.77 15.71
C LYS A 3 -6.77 10.64 16.69
N THR A 4 -7.22 9.43 16.40
CA THR A 4 -6.81 8.24 17.13
C THR A 4 -5.29 8.12 17.00
N ALA A 5 -4.56 8.07 18.10
CA ALA A 5 -3.11 7.94 18.07
C ALA A 5 -2.71 6.58 17.47
N HIS A 6 -1.55 6.47 16.82
CA HIS A 6 -1.12 5.21 16.20
C HIS A 6 -1.13 4.01 17.17
N GLY A 7 -0.78 4.23 18.44
CA GLY A 7 -0.81 3.18 19.46
C GLY A 7 -2.22 2.68 19.82
N ASP A 8 -3.26 3.48 19.58
CA ASP A 8 -4.65 3.04 19.77
C ASP A 8 -5.12 2.26 18.54
N LEU A 9 -4.73 2.66 17.33
CA LEU A 9 -4.99 1.91 16.10
C LEU A 9 -4.35 0.51 16.15
N GLU A 10 -3.09 0.43 16.56
CA GLU A 10 -2.35 -0.83 16.68
C GLU A 10 -3.10 -1.82 17.57
N LYS A 11 -3.49 -1.43 18.79
CA LYS A 11 -4.24 -2.30 19.73
C LYS A 11 -5.53 -2.83 19.13
N VAL A 12 -6.32 -1.98 18.47
CA VAL A 12 -7.59 -2.38 17.84
C VAL A 12 -7.32 -3.40 16.74
N ILE A 13 -6.32 -3.15 15.90
CA ILE A 13 -5.97 -4.03 14.77
C ILE A 13 -5.43 -5.37 15.26
N GLU A 14 -4.60 -5.38 16.30
CA GLU A 14 -4.12 -6.63 16.89
C GLU A 14 -5.26 -7.45 17.49
N ALA A 15 -6.13 -6.84 18.30
CA ALA A 15 -7.28 -7.52 18.88
C ALA A 15 -8.26 -8.05 17.81
N ALA A 16 -8.47 -7.29 16.74
CA ALA A 16 -9.28 -7.71 15.59
C ALA A 16 -8.63 -8.85 14.81
N PHE A 17 -7.29 -8.87 14.70
CA PHE A 17 -6.58 -9.91 13.97
C PHE A 17 -6.54 -11.25 14.73
N GLU A 18 -6.42 -11.22 16.07
CA GLU A 18 -6.56 -12.41 16.91
C GLU A 18 -7.97 -13.01 16.75
N ASN A 19 -9.00 -12.16 16.66
CA ASN A 19 -10.40 -12.57 16.45
C ASN A 19 -10.85 -12.48 14.99
N ARG A 20 -9.93 -12.60 14.02
CA ARG A 20 -10.21 -12.32 12.59
C ARG A 20 -11.30 -13.18 11.97
N ASP A 21 -11.62 -14.33 12.55
CA ASP A 21 -12.71 -15.19 12.06
C ASP A 21 -14.10 -14.62 12.31
N ALA A 22 -14.22 -13.67 13.25
CA ALA A 22 -15.43 -12.86 13.43
C ALA A 22 -15.46 -11.62 12.53
N VAL A 23 -14.35 -11.27 11.87
CA VAL A 23 -14.26 -10.12 10.96
C VAL A 23 -14.73 -10.53 9.57
N THR A 24 -15.81 -9.90 9.11
CA THR A 24 -16.48 -10.21 7.84
C THR A 24 -16.82 -8.95 7.08
N ILE A 25 -17.38 -9.10 5.88
CA ILE A 25 -17.86 -7.99 5.05
C ILE A 25 -18.94 -7.15 5.74
N SER A 26 -19.67 -7.71 6.72
CA SER A 26 -20.71 -6.99 7.47
C SER A 26 -20.17 -6.23 8.69
N THR A 27 -18.91 -6.45 9.09
CA THR A 27 -18.28 -5.75 10.22
C THR A 27 -18.28 -4.24 9.98
N ARG A 28 -18.67 -3.46 10.99
CA ARG A 28 -18.73 -1.99 11.01
C ARG A 28 -18.14 -1.46 12.33
N GLY A 29 -18.06 -0.14 12.47
CA GLY A 29 -17.56 0.51 13.68
C GLY A 29 -16.04 0.42 13.81
N GLU A 30 -15.56 0.39 15.06
CA GLU A 30 -14.16 0.60 15.43
C GLU A 30 -13.15 -0.23 14.61
N VAL A 31 -13.40 -1.53 14.40
CA VAL A 31 -12.50 -2.38 13.62
C VAL A 31 -12.38 -1.92 12.16
N ARG A 32 -13.51 -1.59 11.52
CA ARG A 32 -13.50 -1.12 10.13
C ARG A 32 -12.83 0.23 10.02
N ASP A 33 -13.12 1.13 10.95
CA ASP A 33 -12.57 2.48 10.98
C ASP A 33 -11.05 2.44 11.21
N ALA A 34 -10.57 1.59 12.12
CA ALA A 34 -9.15 1.42 12.40
C ALA A 34 -8.39 0.83 11.21
N VAL A 35 -8.92 -0.22 10.56
CA VAL A 35 -8.30 -0.79 9.35
C VAL A 35 -8.27 0.23 8.22
N THR A 36 -9.36 0.97 8.01
CA THR A 36 -9.45 2.00 6.98
C THR A 36 -8.41 3.10 7.22
N GLU A 37 -8.29 3.58 8.45
CA GLU A 37 -7.30 4.60 8.81
C GLU A 37 -5.87 4.07 8.65
N ALA A 38 -5.57 2.84 9.07
CA ALA A 38 -4.26 2.24 8.89
C ALA A 38 -3.85 2.15 7.41
N LEU A 39 -4.77 1.75 6.53
CA LEU A 39 -4.51 1.74 5.09
C LEU A 39 -4.33 3.15 4.52
N ASN A 40 -5.04 4.15 5.02
CA ASN A 40 -4.85 5.55 4.62
C ASN A 40 -3.51 6.14 5.11
N LEU A 41 -3.05 5.74 6.29
CA LEU A 41 -1.73 6.10 6.80
C LEU A 41 -0.62 5.48 5.94
N LEU A 42 -0.79 4.22 5.52
CA LEU A 42 0.09 3.58 4.54
C LEU A 42 0.04 4.30 3.18
N ASP A 43 -1.14 4.58 2.66
CA ASP A 43 -1.34 5.24 1.35
C ASP A 43 -0.68 6.62 1.29
N SER A 44 -0.79 7.39 2.39
CA SER A 44 -0.20 8.71 2.53
C SER A 44 1.28 8.71 2.92
N GLY A 45 1.85 7.55 3.27
CA GLY A 45 3.24 7.41 3.71
C GLY A 45 3.51 7.88 5.14
N LYS A 46 2.47 8.22 5.90
CA LYS A 46 2.57 8.56 7.34
C LYS A 46 2.87 7.35 8.21
N ALA A 47 2.57 6.16 7.70
CA ALA A 47 3.03 4.88 8.21
C ALA A 47 3.66 4.07 7.07
N ARG A 48 4.54 3.12 7.41
CA ARG A 48 5.18 2.22 6.45
C ARG A 48 5.38 0.86 7.10
N VAL A 49 5.26 -0.23 6.32
CA VAL A 49 5.30 -1.61 6.84
C VAL A 49 6.64 -1.96 7.47
N ALA A 50 7.74 -1.41 6.97
CA ALA A 50 9.03 -1.49 7.62
C ALA A 50 9.73 -0.13 7.57
N SER A 51 10.40 0.24 8.65
CA SER A 51 11.16 1.49 8.75
C SER A 51 12.57 1.22 9.27
N ARG A 52 13.54 2.00 8.80
CA ARG A 52 14.92 1.96 9.26
C ARG A 52 15.09 2.84 10.49
N GLY A 53 15.60 2.29 11.58
CA GLY A 53 15.99 3.02 12.78
C GLY A 53 17.28 3.82 12.59
N GLU A 54 17.62 4.65 13.58
CA GLU A 54 18.88 5.42 13.60
C GLU A 54 20.13 4.52 13.65
N ASP A 55 19.98 3.32 14.21
CA ASP A 55 20.98 2.25 14.22
C ASP A 55 21.18 1.58 12.86
N GLY A 56 20.37 1.97 11.85
CA GLY A 56 20.38 1.40 10.52
C GLY A 56 19.62 0.09 10.40
N HIS A 57 18.96 -0.39 11.46
CA HIS A 57 18.20 -1.64 11.45
C HIS A 57 16.78 -1.44 10.97
N TRP A 58 16.31 -2.37 10.14
CA TRP A 58 14.94 -2.38 9.63
C TRP A 58 14.00 -3.07 10.63
N THR A 59 13.02 -2.33 11.12
CA THR A 59 11.95 -2.84 11.99
C THR A 59 10.67 -3.04 11.19
N VAL A 60 10.05 -4.21 11.31
CA VAL A 60 8.77 -4.53 10.68
C VAL A 60 7.62 -4.21 11.65
N HIS A 61 6.70 -3.37 11.20
CA HIS A 61 5.47 -3.00 11.91
C HIS A 61 4.38 -4.03 11.58
N GLN A 62 4.39 -5.15 12.30
CA GLN A 62 3.53 -6.31 12.00
C GLN A 62 2.03 -5.95 11.99
N TRP A 63 1.59 -5.05 12.86
CA TRP A 63 0.19 -4.63 12.90
C TRP A 63 -0.29 -3.99 11.58
N LEU A 64 0.58 -3.34 10.80
CA LEU A 64 0.22 -2.79 9.49
C LEU A 64 -0.04 -3.91 8.46
N LYS A 65 0.72 -5.01 8.51
CA LYS A 65 0.43 -6.21 7.71
C LYS A 65 -0.88 -6.88 8.16
N LYS A 66 -1.14 -6.94 9.47
CA LYS A 66 -2.44 -7.40 10.01
C LYS A 66 -3.59 -6.54 9.48
N ALA A 67 -3.44 -5.22 9.43
CA ALA A 67 -4.44 -4.31 8.88
C ALA A 67 -4.75 -4.60 7.41
N VAL A 68 -3.70 -4.79 6.59
CA VAL A 68 -3.83 -5.21 5.19
C VAL A 68 -4.60 -6.52 5.07
N LEU A 69 -4.25 -7.54 5.85
CA LEU A 69 -4.94 -8.84 5.81
C LEU A 69 -6.40 -8.74 6.27
N LEU A 70 -6.70 -7.93 7.29
CA LEU A 70 -8.07 -7.67 7.73
C LEU A 70 -8.89 -6.97 6.64
N SER A 71 -8.27 -6.09 5.86
CA SER A 71 -8.96 -5.41 4.75
C SER A 71 -9.54 -6.40 3.72
N PHE A 72 -8.86 -7.52 3.47
CA PHE A 72 -9.36 -8.55 2.55
C PHE A 72 -10.61 -9.26 3.08
N ARG A 73 -10.80 -9.31 4.41
CA ARG A 73 -12.00 -9.86 5.07
C ARG A 73 -13.13 -8.84 5.13
N LEU A 74 -12.79 -7.56 5.29
CA LEU A 74 -13.75 -6.46 5.38
C LEU A 74 -14.35 -6.07 4.02
N ASN A 75 -13.67 -6.38 2.91
CA ASN A 75 -14.11 -6.00 1.58
C ASN A 75 -14.57 -7.24 0.79
N ASP A 76 -15.76 -7.15 0.20
CA ASP A 76 -16.27 -8.16 -0.70
C ASP A 76 -15.66 -7.98 -2.09
N MET A 77 -15.76 -9.02 -2.92
CA MET A 77 -15.41 -8.92 -4.32
C MET A 77 -16.45 -8.06 -5.06
N GLU A 78 -15.98 -7.20 -5.95
CA GLU A 78 -16.83 -6.33 -6.75
C GLU A 78 -16.39 -6.29 -8.21
N VAL A 79 -17.33 -5.92 -9.08
CA VAL A 79 -17.06 -5.68 -10.50
C VAL A 79 -16.39 -4.33 -10.64
N ILE A 80 -15.18 -4.30 -11.19
CA ILE A 80 -14.43 -3.07 -11.46
C ILE A 80 -14.50 -2.77 -12.97
N PRO A 81 -15.11 -1.66 -13.40
CA PRO A 81 -15.25 -1.31 -14.81
C PRO A 81 -13.96 -0.74 -15.40
N GLY A 82 -13.93 -0.54 -16.73
CA GLY A 82 -12.85 0.17 -17.43
C GLY A 82 -11.90 -0.71 -18.25
N GLY A 83 -12.22 -2.00 -18.42
CA GLY A 83 -11.44 -2.92 -19.25
C GLY A 83 -11.58 -2.67 -20.75
N ASN A 84 -10.68 -3.27 -21.54
CA ASN A 84 -10.72 -3.17 -22.99
C ASN A 84 -12.04 -3.75 -23.55
N GLY A 85 -12.60 -3.13 -24.58
CA GLY A 85 -13.83 -3.63 -25.20
C GLY A 85 -15.04 -3.72 -24.24
N LYS A 86 -15.10 -2.88 -23.20
CA LYS A 86 -16.11 -2.91 -22.11
C LYS A 86 -15.99 -4.12 -21.19
N ALA A 87 -14.85 -4.79 -21.17
CA ALA A 87 -14.54 -5.80 -20.16
C ALA A 87 -14.50 -5.18 -18.75
N THR A 88 -14.58 -6.05 -17.75
CA THR A 88 -14.54 -5.70 -16.33
C THR A 88 -13.57 -6.62 -15.60
N TRP A 89 -13.05 -6.16 -14.46
CA TRP A 89 -12.33 -7.00 -13.51
C TRP A 89 -13.24 -7.42 -12.35
N TRP A 90 -12.76 -8.37 -11.55
CA TRP A 90 -13.41 -8.88 -10.35
C TRP A 90 -12.37 -8.96 -9.24
N ASP A 91 -12.36 -7.97 -8.34
CA ASP A 91 -11.39 -7.84 -7.24
C ASP A 91 -12.04 -7.10 -6.05
N LYS A 92 -11.35 -7.05 -4.91
CA LYS A 92 -11.81 -6.41 -3.67
C LYS A 92 -10.86 -5.32 -3.15
N VAL A 93 -9.80 -5.03 -3.90
CA VAL A 93 -8.80 -4.02 -3.53
C VAL A 93 -8.93 -2.83 -4.48
N PRO A 94 -9.34 -1.65 -3.97
CA PRO A 94 -9.51 -0.48 -4.82
C PRO A 94 -8.17 0.03 -5.34
N SER A 95 -8.21 0.77 -6.45
CA SER A 95 -7.05 1.52 -6.92
C SER A 95 -6.72 2.65 -5.93
N LYS A 96 -5.42 2.98 -5.79
CA LYS A 96 -4.98 4.21 -5.13
C LYS A 96 -5.65 5.45 -5.71
N PHE A 97 -5.91 5.44 -7.02
CA PHE A 97 -6.42 6.58 -7.77
C PHE A 97 -7.96 6.64 -7.80
N ASP A 98 -8.64 5.74 -7.09
CA ASP A 98 -10.10 5.79 -7.02
C ASP A 98 -10.57 7.12 -6.40
N GLY A 99 -11.47 7.82 -7.11
CA GLY A 99 -11.93 9.16 -6.74
C GLY A 99 -10.90 10.30 -6.87
N TRP A 100 -9.71 10.07 -7.44
CA TRP A 100 -8.71 11.14 -7.61
C TRP A 100 -9.06 12.09 -8.76
N GLY A 101 -8.87 13.39 -8.52
CA GLY A 101 -8.89 14.43 -9.53
C GLY A 101 -7.55 15.18 -9.59
N GLU A 102 -7.53 16.29 -10.33
CA GLU A 102 -6.33 17.11 -10.54
C GLU A 102 -5.65 17.54 -9.24
N ASN A 103 -6.42 17.96 -8.25
CA ASN A 103 -5.90 18.47 -6.97
C ASN A 103 -5.08 17.41 -6.22
N GLN A 104 -5.54 16.16 -6.21
CA GLN A 104 -4.86 15.05 -5.55
C GLN A 104 -3.53 14.73 -6.26
N PHE A 105 -3.52 14.64 -7.59
CA PHE A 105 -2.30 14.39 -8.35
C PHE A 105 -1.28 15.52 -8.18
N ARG A 106 -1.71 16.79 -8.22
CA ARG A 106 -0.82 17.94 -7.99
C ARG A 106 -0.24 17.95 -6.57
N ALA A 107 -1.06 17.65 -5.57
CA ALA A 107 -0.61 17.59 -4.18
C ALA A 107 0.42 16.46 -3.96
N ALA A 108 0.16 15.28 -4.53
CA ALA A 108 1.05 14.13 -4.41
C ALA A 108 2.39 14.33 -5.16
N GLY A 109 2.37 15.00 -6.32
CA GLY A 109 3.57 15.45 -7.01
C GLY A 109 4.41 14.35 -7.66
N PHE A 110 3.84 13.17 -7.89
CA PHE A 110 4.42 12.13 -8.75
C PHE A 110 3.73 12.10 -10.12
N ARG A 111 4.34 11.39 -11.08
CA ARG A 111 3.77 11.17 -12.41
C ARG A 111 3.28 9.73 -12.53
N ALA A 112 1.99 9.55 -12.77
CA ALA A 112 1.38 8.27 -13.14
C ALA A 112 1.13 8.23 -14.66
N VAL A 113 1.97 7.50 -15.39
CA VAL A 113 1.82 7.33 -16.86
C VAL A 113 0.68 6.34 -17.12
N PRO A 114 -0.21 6.58 -18.10
CA PRO A 114 -1.30 5.65 -18.43
C PRO A 114 -0.80 4.21 -18.59
N GLY A 115 -1.40 3.29 -17.83
CA GLY A 115 -0.93 1.91 -17.69
C GLY A 115 -0.24 1.61 -16.35
N SER A 116 0.06 2.62 -15.53
CA SER A 116 0.49 2.41 -14.15
C SER A 116 -0.69 1.99 -13.27
N ILE A 117 -0.56 0.84 -12.60
CA ILE A 117 -1.60 0.30 -11.71
C ILE A 117 -1.06 0.31 -10.28
N VAL A 118 -1.73 1.05 -9.40
CA VAL A 118 -1.36 1.14 -7.98
C VAL A 118 -2.56 0.79 -7.13
N ARG A 119 -2.40 -0.15 -6.20
CA ARG A 119 -3.43 -0.51 -5.21
C ARG A 119 -3.42 0.47 -4.04
N HIS A 120 -4.62 0.77 -3.50
CA HIS A 120 -4.75 1.58 -2.28
C HIS A 120 -3.90 0.99 -1.15
N SER A 121 -3.37 1.86 -0.29
CA SER A 121 -2.35 1.62 0.75
C SER A 121 -0.90 1.60 0.28
N ALA A 122 -0.62 1.65 -1.02
CA ALA A 122 0.75 1.88 -1.50
C ALA A 122 1.10 3.38 -1.43
N HIS A 123 2.23 3.71 -0.82
CA HIS A 123 2.77 5.06 -0.84
C HIS A 123 3.61 5.30 -2.09
N ILE A 124 3.39 6.46 -2.72
CA ILE A 124 4.20 6.96 -3.84
C ILE A 124 4.69 8.36 -3.47
N GLY A 125 6.00 8.50 -3.33
CA GLY A 125 6.68 9.72 -2.93
C GLY A 125 6.64 10.80 -4.03
N ARG A 126 6.97 12.03 -3.63
CA ARG A 126 7.06 13.16 -4.57
C ARG A 126 8.13 12.88 -5.64
N ASN A 127 7.95 13.43 -6.83
CA ASN A 127 8.89 13.29 -7.96
C ASN A 127 9.11 11.85 -8.47
N VAL A 128 8.37 10.86 -7.95
CA VAL A 128 8.38 9.49 -8.52
C VAL A 128 7.75 9.51 -9.91
N VAL A 129 8.29 8.68 -10.80
CA VAL A 129 7.69 8.43 -12.12
C VAL A 129 7.31 6.96 -12.22
N LEU A 130 6.01 6.72 -12.38
CA LEU A 130 5.44 5.40 -12.64
C LEU A 130 5.18 5.29 -14.14
N MET A 131 6.03 4.55 -14.85
CA MET A 131 5.73 4.07 -16.19
C MET A 131 4.64 2.98 -16.12
N PRO A 132 4.16 2.39 -17.23
CA PRO A 132 3.22 1.28 -17.17
C PRO A 132 3.78 0.12 -16.34
N SER A 133 3.39 0.02 -15.09
CA SER A 133 4.00 -0.81 -14.05
C SER A 133 2.95 -1.15 -12.99
N PHE A 134 3.30 -2.06 -12.06
CA PHE A 134 2.41 -2.44 -10.97
C PHE A 134 3.04 -2.17 -9.61
N VAL A 135 2.33 -1.45 -8.74
CA VAL A 135 2.72 -1.24 -7.33
C VAL A 135 1.62 -1.78 -6.43
N ASN A 136 1.96 -2.79 -5.64
CA ASN A 136 1.00 -3.50 -4.80
C ASN A 136 0.85 -2.83 -3.43
N LEU A 137 -0.21 -3.22 -2.71
CA LEU A 137 -0.60 -2.72 -1.39
C LEU A 137 0.54 -2.74 -0.35
N GLY A 138 0.52 -1.76 0.56
CA GLY A 138 1.52 -1.59 1.61
C GLY A 138 2.95 -1.30 1.14
N ALA A 139 3.21 -1.26 -0.17
CA ALA A 139 4.51 -0.85 -0.70
C ALA A 139 4.80 0.62 -0.40
N PHE A 140 6.07 0.97 -0.32
CA PHE A 140 6.53 2.33 -0.10
C PHE A 140 7.57 2.67 -1.17
N VAL A 141 7.24 3.58 -2.08
CA VAL A 141 8.17 4.09 -3.09
C VAL A 141 8.55 5.52 -2.73
N ASP A 142 9.78 5.71 -2.23
CA ASP A 142 10.23 7.01 -1.74
C ASP A 142 10.61 7.98 -2.88
N GLU A 143 10.88 9.23 -2.50
CA GLU A 143 11.05 10.37 -3.39
C GLU A 143 12.03 10.15 -4.55
N GLY A 144 11.64 10.65 -5.73
CA GLY A 144 12.51 10.75 -6.90
C GLY A 144 12.88 9.42 -7.55
N SER A 145 12.25 8.31 -7.16
CA SER A 145 12.50 7.00 -7.74
C SER A 145 11.79 6.81 -9.08
N MET A 146 12.41 6.01 -9.96
CA MET A 146 11.90 5.65 -11.28
C MET A 146 11.40 4.21 -11.25
N VAL A 147 10.14 3.99 -11.64
CA VAL A 147 9.54 2.66 -11.82
C VAL A 147 9.22 2.49 -13.30
N ASP A 148 10.13 1.85 -14.04
CA ASP A 148 10.05 1.72 -15.50
C ASP A 148 8.99 0.73 -15.99
N GLY A 149 8.82 0.71 -17.32
CA GLY A 149 7.84 -0.13 -18.00
C GLY A 149 7.94 -1.61 -17.59
N TRP A 150 6.81 -2.17 -17.20
CA TRP A 150 6.61 -3.53 -16.74
C TRP A 150 7.38 -3.91 -15.47
N ALA A 151 7.94 -2.93 -14.76
CA ALA A 151 8.44 -3.17 -13.42
C ALA A 151 7.28 -3.51 -12.46
N THR A 152 7.60 -4.26 -11.41
CA THR A 152 6.65 -4.65 -10.36
C THR A 152 7.26 -4.34 -9.00
N VAL A 153 6.52 -3.59 -8.17
CA VAL A 153 6.82 -3.38 -6.75
C VAL A 153 5.82 -4.18 -5.94
N GLY A 154 6.26 -5.30 -5.38
CA GLY A 154 5.43 -6.23 -4.64
C GLY A 154 4.89 -5.68 -3.31
N SER A 155 3.98 -6.44 -2.69
CA SER A 155 3.33 -6.03 -1.44
C SER A 155 4.36 -5.79 -0.33
N CYS A 156 4.16 -4.72 0.43
CA CYS A 156 5.04 -4.31 1.53
C CYS A 156 6.47 -3.91 1.13
N ALA A 157 6.87 -4.00 -0.14
CA ALA A 157 8.24 -3.67 -0.57
C ALA A 157 8.59 -2.22 -0.23
N GLN A 158 9.85 -1.99 0.17
CA GLN A 158 10.36 -0.67 0.56
C GLN A 158 11.42 -0.24 -0.46
N ILE A 159 11.08 0.74 -1.30
CA ILE A 159 11.97 1.34 -2.29
C ILE A 159 12.41 2.69 -1.75
N GLY A 160 13.72 2.86 -1.61
CA GLY A 160 14.37 4.07 -1.14
C GLY A 160 14.25 5.22 -2.14
N LYS A 161 14.93 6.32 -1.81
CA LYS A 161 14.98 7.53 -2.63
C LYS A 161 15.90 7.35 -3.81
N HIS A 162 15.55 7.97 -4.93
CA HIS A 162 16.39 8.00 -6.14
C HIS A 162 16.81 6.60 -6.63
N VAL A 163 15.96 5.60 -6.42
CA VAL A 163 16.15 4.26 -6.95
C VAL A 163 15.69 4.21 -8.40
N HIS A 164 16.41 3.51 -9.27
CA HIS A 164 15.99 3.26 -10.64
C HIS A 164 15.64 1.78 -10.86
N LEU A 165 14.35 1.46 -10.72
CA LEU A 165 13.82 0.16 -11.13
C LEU A 165 13.65 0.16 -12.65
N SER A 166 14.63 -0.42 -13.35
CA SER A 166 14.65 -0.54 -14.81
C SER A 166 13.50 -1.41 -15.34
N GLY A 167 13.31 -1.40 -16.66
CA GLY A 167 12.22 -2.12 -17.32
C GLY A 167 12.18 -3.61 -16.98
N GLY A 168 10.99 -4.10 -16.62
CA GLY A 168 10.75 -5.51 -16.27
C GLY A 168 11.32 -5.97 -14.92
N VAL A 169 11.92 -5.07 -14.12
CA VAL A 169 12.43 -5.42 -12.78
C VAL A 169 11.27 -5.84 -11.86
N GLY A 170 11.41 -7.01 -11.25
CA GLY A 170 10.45 -7.54 -10.27
C GLY A 170 11.00 -7.45 -8.85
N ILE A 171 10.37 -6.63 -8.01
CA ILE A 171 10.60 -6.58 -6.57
C ILE A 171 9.55 -7.44 -5.87
N GLY A 172 9.99 -8.49 -5.19
CA GLY A 172 9.12 -9.46 -4.52
C GLY A 172 8.23 -8.82 -3.45
N GLY A 173 7.01 -9.33 -3.32
CA GLY A 173 6.08 -8.95 -2.25
C GLY A 173 6.18 -9.90 -1.07
N VAL A 174 6.10 -9.36 0.15
CA VAL A 174 6.12 -10.16 1.40
C VAL A 174 5.07 -9.64 2.37
N LEU A 175 3.86 -10.20 2.26
CA LEU A 175 2.79 -9.93 3.21
C LEU A 175 2.80 -10.95 4.36
N GLU A 176 2.93 -12.23 4.03
CA GLU A 176 3.10 -13.32 4.97
C GLU A 176 4.44 -14.04 4.73
N PRO A 177 5.09 -14.59 5.77
CA PRO A 177 4.65 -14.62 7.16
C PRO A 177 4.85 -13.26 7.87
N MET A 178 4.13 -13.05 8.98
CA MET A 178 3.99 -11.73 9.62
C MET A 178 5.34 -11.11 10.01
N GLN A 179 6.23 -11.92 10.59
CA GLN A 179 7.56 -11.55 11.04
C GLN A 179 8.58 -11.30 9.93
N ALA A 180 8.32 -11.74 8.69
CA ALA A 180 9.29 -11.61 7.62
C ALA A 180 9.47 -10.14 7.21
N GLY A 181 10.73 -9.71 7.06
CA GLY A 181 11.04 -8.42 6.45
C GLY A 181 10.55 -8.38 4.99
N PRO A 182 10.00 -7.25 4.51
CA PRO A 182 9.75 -7.07 3.10
C PRO A 182 11.04 -6.98 2.30
N THR A 183 10.96 -7.12 0.98
CA THR A 183 12.07 -6.76 0.10
C THR A 183 12.33 -5.26 0.20
N ILE A 184 13.59 -4.91 0.44
CA ILE A 184 14.05 -3.54 0.64
C ILE A 184 15.12 -3.24 -0.41
N ILE A 185 14.95 -2.13 -1.13
CA ILE A 185 15.96 -1.51 -1.98
C ILE A 185 16.27 -0.15 -1.35
N GLU A 186 17.49 0.03 -0.84
CA GLU A 186 17.86 1.29 -0.18
C GLU A 186 18.14 2.41 -1.20
N ASP A 187 18.34 3.62 -0.70
CA ASP A 187 18.50 4.82 -1.51
C ASP A 187 19.64 4.69 -2.56
N ASN A 188 19.44 5.29 -3.73
CA ASN A 188 20.43 5.41 -4.83
C ASN A 188 20.88 4.07 -5.45
N CYS A 189 20.01 3.06 -5.45
CA CYS A 189 20.23 1.79 -6.15
C CYS A 189 19.75 1.79 -7.60
#